data_AF-A0A166LS84-F1
#
_entry.id   AF-A0A166LS84-F1
#
_cell.length_a   1.000
_cell.length_b   1.000
_cell.length_c   1.000
_cell.angle_alpha   90.00
_cell.angle_beta   90.00
_cell.angle_gamma   90.00
#
_symmetry.space_group_name_H-M   'P 1'
#
loop_
_entity.id
_entity.type
_entity.pdbx_description
1 polymer ?
#
loop_
_entity_poly.entity_id
_entity_poly.type
_entity_poly.pdbx_seq_one_letter_code
_entity_poly.pdbx_strand_id
1 'polypeptide(L)'
;MSSVSRAPDHEHGVLTRPEASGHPNVNGMVLEATGSNGDVTLGALTAVTELPIGRESATMQPADPDATVTTNVIIGLNGEEMHLEAPMEEEDPEILAYTYACAHVQSHTDPRGAGYGVHWAMGRPEGVPGDLSRRCAGGRTNNYAELVATIRVLELTATDPRSLTMVTDSKYSHDCFDWVKGWRQRGWRNTRGQEIMSIDMIRYMVALRQLRAGPTTLRLIRSDDMLPGGRRRASRSSPWVEAEAEDNHGYALAERLAQDGARLPETDAEGETDEDWARLRAGAERKVEERNGGENSPGQNAEID
;
A
#
# COMPACT_ATOMS: atom_id res chain seq x y z
N MET A 1 -41.34 36.78 39.99
CA MET A 1 -41.09 35.99 41.21
C MET A 1 -40.37 34.71 40.77
N SER A 2 -39.12 34.77 40.32
CA SER A 2 -37.88 34.77 41.13
C SER A 2 -37.83 33.66 42.16
N SER A 3 -37.08 32.59 41.87
CA SER A 3 -35.96 32.22 42.74
C SER A 3 -34.97 31.35 41.95
N VAL A 4 -33.80 31.95 41.78
CA VAL A 4 -32.54 31.34 41.34
C VAL A 4 -31.93 30.68 42.58
N SER A 5 -31.48 29.43 42.46
CA SER A 5 -30.60 28.82 43.46
C SER A 5 -29.22 28.57 42.86
N ARG A 6 -28.25 29.06 43.62
CA ARG A 6 -26.89 29.44 43.29
C ARG A 6 -25.95 28.29 43.69
N ALA A 7 -25.02 27.92 42.82
CA ALA A 7 -23.89 27.09 43.16
C ALA A 7 -22.82 27.93 43.91
N PRO A 8 -22.09 27.37 44.88
CA PRO A 8 -20.94 28.04 45.47
C PRO A 8 -19.66 27.77 44.66
N ASP A 9 -18.96 28.87 44.35
CA ASP A 9 -17.59 28.96 43.87
C ASP A 9 -16.56 28.90 45.03
N HIS A 10 -15.29 28.75 44.62
CA HIS A 10 -14.01 28.81 45.36
C HIS A 10 -13.46 27.42 45.73
N GLU A 11 -12.21 27.04 45.40
CA GLU A 11 -10.97 27.83 45.39
C GLU A 11 -9.96 27.39 44.32
N HIS A 12 -9.09 28.37 44.03
CA HIS A 12 -7.92 28.32 43.16
C HIS A 12 -6.80 27.41 43.70
N GLY A 13 -6.35 26.47 42.87
CA GLY A 13 -5.07 25.77 43.02
C GLY A 13 -4.14 26.15 41.87
N VAL A 14 -3.40 27.25 42.03
CA VAL A 14 -2.24 27.59 41.20
C VAL A 14 -1.11 26.63 41.56
N LEU A 15 -0.78 25.69 40.68
CA LEU A 15 0.47 24.94 40.73
C LEU A 15 1.38 25.44 39.60
N THR A 16 2.32 26.27 40.03
CA THR A 16 3.43 26.82 39.26
C THR A 16 4.30 25.71 38.67
N ARG A 17 4.64 25.87 37.39
CA ARG A 17 5.75 25.18 36.70
C ARG A 17 7.06 25.40 37.47
N PRO A 18 7.93 24.38 37.60
CA PRO A 18 9.36 24.60 37.69
C PRO A 18 9.97 24.51 36.28
N GLU A 19 10.49 25.63 35.79
CA GLU A 19 11.54 25.60 34.79
C GLU A 19 12.79 24.96 35.41
N ALA A 20 13.32 23.94 34.76
CA ALA A 20 14.65 23.41 35.03
C ALA A 20 15.37 23.21 33.70
N SER A 21 16.12 24.24 33.33
CA SER A 21 17.24 24.17 32.40
C SER A 21 18.26 23.13 32.87
N GLY A 22 18.63 22.20 32.00
CA GLY A 22 19.73 21.28 32.25
C GLY A 22 19.73 20.15 31.23
N HIS A 23 20.55 20.27 30.19
CA HIS A 23 20.92 19.16 29.34
C HIS A 23 21.89 18.23 30.11
N PRO A 24 21.61 16.93 30.26
CA PRO A 24 22.63 15.94 30.47
C PRO A 24 22.86 15.17 29.17
N ASN A 25 24.02 15.42 28.59
CA ASN A 25 24.67 14.54 27.63
C ASN A 25 25.06 13.25 28.37
N VAL A 26 24.55 12.09 27.96
CA VAL A 26 25.02 10.78 28.44
C VAL A 26 25.19 9.81 27.27
N ASN A 27 26.44 9.74 26.86
CA ASN A 27 27.05 8.62 26.13
C ASN A 27 26.93 7.32 26.93
N GLY A 28 26.75 6.21 26.21
CA GLY A 28 27.33 4.91 26.55
C GLY A 28 26.65 4.10 27.65
N MET A 29 25.62 3.34 27.29
CA MET A 29 25.26 2.14 28.05
C MET A 29 25.98 0.94 27.43
N VAL A 30 27.09 0.52 28.04
CA VAL A 30 27.78 -0.74 27.73
C VAL A 30 27.09 -1.84 28.52
N LEU A 31 26.50 -2.83 27.84
CA LEU A 31 26.09 -4.09 28.45
C LEU A 31 27.32 -5.02 28.46
N GLU A 32 27.91 -5.25 29.64
CA GLU A 32 28.85 -6.34 29.83
C GLU A 32 28.08 -7.66 29.94
N ALA A 33 28.26 -8.56 28.97
CA ALA A 33 27.85 -9.95 29.09
C ALA A 33 29.07 -10.80 29.48
N THR A 34 29.16 -11.18 30.75
CA THR A 34 30.06 -12.25 31.19
C THR A 34 29.39 -13.59 30.93
N GLY A 35 29.83 -14.30 29.89
CA GLY A 35 29.36 -15.65 29.57
C GLY A 35 30.53 -16.55 29.23
N SER A 36 30.90 -17.43 30.17
CA SER A 36 31.76 -18.58 29.91
C SER A 36 30.97 -19.64 29.14
N ASN A 37 31.42 -19.93 27.92
CA ASN A 37 31.38 -21.21 27.19
C ASN A 37 31.14 -20.92 25.71
N GLY A 38 32.09 -21.39 24.89
CA GLY A 38 32.24 -21.01 23.50
C GLY A 38 31.00 -21.24 22.64
N ASP A 39 30.58 -20.17 21.99
CA ASP A 39 29.99 -20.17 20.66
C ASP A 39 30.33 -18.82 20.01
N VAL A 40 30.85 -18.84 18.79
CA VAL A 40 31.36 -17.64 18.10
C VAL A 40 30.21 -17.00 17.35
N THR A 41 29.68 -15.88 17.85
CA THR A 41 28.69 -15.06 17.14
C THR A 41 29.39 -14.07 16.20
N LEU A 42 28.95 -14.07 14.94
CA LEU A 42 29.37 -13.13 13.90
C LEU A 42 28.88 -11.72 14.27
N GLY A 43 29.78 -10.87 14.74
CA GLY A 43 29.48 -9.46 15.05
C GLY A 43 29.47 -8.60 13.79
N ALA A 44 28.35 -7.93 13.53
CA ALA A 44 28.20 -6.95 12.46
C ALA A 44 29.21 -5.80 12.61
N LEU A 45 30.03 -5.56 11.57
CA LEU A 45 30.85 -4.36 11.48
C LEU A 45 29.95 -3.17 11.12
N THR A 46 29.70 -2.28 12.06
CA THR A 46 29.14 -0.95 11.77
C THR A 46 30.30 -0.03 11.39
N ALA A 47 30.50 0.21 10.09
CA ALA A 47 31.43 1.25 9.62
C ALA A 47 30.73 2.62 9.71
N VAL A 48 31.04 3.37 10.76
CA VAL A 48 30.68 4.79 10.87
C VAL A 48 31.62 5.59 9.97
N THR A 49 31.09 6.24 8.93
CA THR A 49 31.82 7.27 8.18
C THR A 49 31.36 8.64 8.67
N GLU A 50 32.24 9.35 9.37
CA GLU A 50 32.05 10.75 9.75
C GLU A 50 32.20 11.64 8.51
N LEU A 51 31.19 12.46 8.21
CA LEU A 51 31.30 13.56 7.25
C LEU A 51 31.81 14.82 7.96
N PRO A 52 32.86 15.51 7.48
CA PRO A 52 33.26 16.77 8.08
C PRO A 52 32.34 17.91 7.63
N ILE A 53 31.85 18.66 8.60
CA ILE A 53 31.14 19.92 8.43
C ILE A 53 32.17 21.02 8.17
N GLY A 54 32.09 21.69 7.01
CA GLY A 54 32.89 22.88 6.71
C GLY A 54 32.35 23.62 5.48
N ARG A 55 31.80 24.82 5.70
CA ARG A 55 31.46 25.78 4.64
C ARG A 55 32.74 26.38 4.08
N GLU A 56 32.93 26.35 2.76
CA GLU A 56 33.54 27.43 1.99
C GLU A 56 33.27 27.23 0.48
N SER A 57 33.08 28.35 -0.23
CA SER A 57 32.79 28.38 -1.66
C SER A 57 34.03 27.99 -2.46
N ALA A 58 33.92 26.99 -3.33
CA ALA A 58 34.95 26.71 -4.32
C ALA A 58 34.32 26.20 -5.63
N THR A 59 34.75 26.85 -6.71
CA THR A 59 34.40 26.70 -8.12
C THR A 59 34.49 25.24 -8.61
N MET A 60 33.50 24.82 -9.40
CA MET A 60 33.45 23.51 -10.07
C MET A 60 34.60 23.41 -11.11
N GLN A 61 35.58 22.54 -10.85
CA GLN A 61 36.55 22.09 -11.86
C GLN A 61 36.05 20.80 -12.53
N PRO A 62 36.38 20.55 -13.81
CA PRO A 62 35.92 19.35 -14.52
C PRO A 62 36.64 18.10 -13.99
N ALA A 63 35.93 16.96 -14.05
CA ALA A 63 36.38 15.66 -13.59
C ALA A 63 37.70 15.21 -14.26
N ASP A 64 38.62 14.71 -13.44
CA ASP A 64 39.86 14.08 -13.87
C ASP A 64 39.55 12.70 -14.49
N PRO A 65 39.91 12.43 -15.76
CA PRO A 65 39.65 11.15 -16.42
C PRO A 65 40.53 10.00 -15.90
N ASP A 66 41.50 10.26 -15.01
CA ASP A 66 42.45 9.26 -14.48
C ASP A 66 42.17 8.82 -13.03
N ALA A 67 40.97 9.09 -12.49
CA ALA A 67 40.56 8.59 -11.18
C ALA A 67 40.53 7.05 -11.19
N THR A 68 41.61 6.46 -10.68
CA THR A 68 41.80 5.01 -10.57
C THR A 68 40.75 4.45 -9.62
N VAL A 69 39.93 3.52 -10.10
CA VAL A 69 38.98 2.76 -9.28
C VAL A 69 39.77 1.92 -8.28
N THR A 70 39.78 2.34 -7.01
CA THR A 70 40.36 1.53 -5.93
C THR A 70 39.41 0.38 -5.61
N THR A 71 39.61 -0.77 -6.25
CA THR A 71 38.97 -2.02 -5.81
C THR A 71 39.64 -2.45 -4.50
N ASN A 72 38.88 -2.43 -3.41
CA ASN A 72 39.33 -2.96 -2.12
C ASN A 72 39.51 -4.48 -2.23
N VAL A 73 40.74 -4.97 -2.24
CA VAL A 73 41.05 -6.41 -2.13
C VAL A 73 41.21 -6.75 -0.64
N ILE A 74 40.32 -7.59 -0.11
CA ILE A 74 40.49 -8.19 1.22
C ILE A 74 41.28 -9.49 1.04
N ILE A 75 42.55 -9.50 1.44
CA ILE A 75 43.38 -10.71 1.45
C ILE A 75 43.03 -11.50 2.72
N GLY A 76 42.48 -12.71 2.57
CA GLY A 76 42.23 -13.59 3.72
C GLY A 76 43.52 -13.97 4.44
N LEU A 77 43.45 -14.26 5.75
CA LEU A 77 44.61 -14.60 6.60
C LEU A 77 45.40 -15.85 6.14
N ASN A 78 44.93 -16.55 5.09
CA ASN A 78 45.52 -17.77 4.54
C ASN A 78 46.13 -17.56 3.15
N GLY A 79 46.12 -16.33 2.60
CA GLY A 79 46.70 -16.02 1.28
C GLY A 79 45.84 -16.44 0.08
N GLU A 80 44.58 -16.84 0.29
CA GLU A 80 43.62 -17.05 -0.80
C GLU A 80 42.93 -15.72 -1.15
N GLU A 81 42.91 -15.38 -2.44
CA GLU A 81 42.09 -14.29 -2.97
C GLU A 81 40.62 -14.66 -2.81
N MET A 82 39.92 -13.99 -1.89
CA MET A 82 38.46 -14.00 -1.90
C MET A 82 38.00 -13.10 -3.03
N HIS A 83 37.58 -13.70 -4.14
CA HIS A 83 36.71 -13.02 -5.08
C HIS A 83 35.43 -12.63 -4.30
N LEU A 84 35.24 -11.33 -4.04
CA LEU A 84 33.92 -10.83 -3.70
C LEU A 84 33.02 -11.17 -4.89
N GLU A 85 32.15 -12.16 -4.71
CA GLU A 85 31.00 -12.32 -5.60
C GLU A 85 30.31 -10.96 -5.66
N ALA A 86 30.08 -10.46 -6.88
CA ALA A 86 29.35 -9.21 -7.07
C ALA A 86 28.08 -9.28 -6.22
N PRO A 87 27.73 -8.21 -5.47
CA PRO A 87 26.51 -8.22 -4.69
C PRO A 87 25.37 -8.64 -5.64
N MET A 88 24.69 -9.73 -5.30
CA MET A 88 23.48 -10.13 -6.01
C MET A 88 22.62 -8.88 -6.16
N GLU A 89 22.22 -8.54 -7.38
CA GLU A 89 21.25 -7.47 -7.61
C GLU A 89 20.03 -7.83 -6.74
N GLU A 90 19.72 -7.02 -5.71
CA GLU A 90 18.52 -7.21 -4.91
C GLU A 90 17.34 -7.07 -5.87
N GLU A 91 16.66 -8.19 -6.18
CA GLU A 91 15.44 -8.15 -6.99
C GLU A 91 14.44 -7.24 -6.28
N ASP A 92 13.88 -6.26 -6.99
CA ASP A 92 12.86 -5.38 -6.44
C ASP A 92 11.69 -6.24 -5.89
N PRO A 93 11.30 -6.04 -4.62
CA PRO A 93 10.29 -6.90 -4.00
C PRO A 93 8.94 -6.76 -4.71
N GLU A 94 8.20 -7.88 -4.76
CA GLU A 94 6.79 -7.91 -5.16
C GLU A 94 5.98 -6.84 -4.43
N ILE A 95 4.97 -6.29 -5.12
CA ILE A 95 4.02 -5.36 -4.54
C ILE A 95 2.94 -6.14 -3.79
N LEU A 96 2.86 -5.96 -2.47
CA LEU A 96 1.81 -6.53 -1.62
C LEU A 96 0.96 -5.40 -1.02
N ALA A 97 -0.32 -5.36 -1.40
CA ALA A 97 -1.26 -4.35 -0.94
C ALA A 97 -2.50 -4.98 -0.27
N TYR A 98 -2.85 -4.53 0.91
CA TYR A 98 -4.10 -4.89 1.60
C TYR A 98 -5.14 -3.80 1.36
N THR A 99 -6.35 -4.20 1.02
CA THR A 99 -7.47 -3.28 0.73
C THR A 99 -8.64 -3.58 1.65
N TYR A 100 -9.30 -2.52 2.11
CA TYR A 100 -10.53 -2.62 2.90
C TYR A 100 -11.47 -1.45 2.58
N ALA A 101 -12.75 -1.64 2.88
CA ALA A 101 -13.77 -0.61 2.76
C ALA A 101 -14.67 -0.60 3.98
N CYS A 102 -15.11 0.59 4.38
CA CYS A 102 -16.06 0.77 5.45
C CYS A 102 -17.18 1.70 4.99
N ALA A 103 -18.43 1.37 5.30
CA ALA A 103 -19.54 2.29 5.14
C ALA A 103 -20.37 2.34 6.44
N HIS A 104 -20.53 3.53 6.99
CA HIS A 104 -21.37 3.76 8.16
C HIS A 104 -22.85 3.59 7.81
N VAL A 105 -23.69 3.46 8.84
CA VAL A 105 -25.14 3.52 8.64
C VAL A 105 -25.51 4.97 8.30
N GLN A 106 -26.37 5.15 7.31
CA GLN A 106 -26.87 6.47 6.96
C GLN A 106 -27.59 7.09 8.16
N SER A 107 -27.26 8.33 8.50
CA SER A 107 -28.02 9.11 9.48
C SER A 107 -28.97 10.09 8.75
N HIS A 108 -29.91 10.67 9.48
CA HIS A 108 -30.85 11.65 8.91
C HIS A 108 -30.18 12.99 8.57
N THR A 109 -28.99 13.26 9.10
CA THR A 109 -28.32 14.57 9.05
C THR A 109 -26.97 14.56 8.33
N ASP A 110 -26.47 13.37 7.97
CA ASP A 110 -25.19 13.19 7.28
C ASP A 110 -25.36 12.13 6.20
N PRO A 111 -24.99 12.41 4.92
CA PRO A 111 -24.85 11.35 3.92
C PRO A 111 -23.98 10.21 4.47
N ARG A 112 -24.27 8.98 4.05
CA ARG A 112 -23.56 7.79 4.49
C ARG A 112 -22.03 7.98 4.31
N GLY A 113 -21.29 8.09 5.41
CA GLY A 113 -19.83 8.09 5.36
C GLY A 113 -19.32 6.74 4.86
N ALA A 114 -18.71 6.72 3.67
CA ALA A 114 -18.08 5.54 3.09
C ALA A 114 -16.60 5.83 2.83
N GLY A 115 -15.75 4.86 3.11
CA GLY A 115 -14.31 5.03 3.18
C GLY A 115 -13.52 3.86 2.65
N TYR A 116 -12.43 4.24 2.01
CA TYR A 116 -11.31 3.55 1.45
C TYR A 116 -10.06 3.27 2.29
N GLY A 117 -9.55 2.05 2.40
CA GLY A 117 -8.24 1.78 3.00
C GLY A 117 -7.32 1.00 2.07
N VAL A 118 -6.09 1.46 1.86
CA VAL A 118 -5.02 0.70 1.20
C VAL A 118 -3.76 0.76 2.04
N HIS A 119 -3.28 -0.41 2.47
CA HIS A 119 -2.00 -0.55 3.17
C HIS A 119 -0.98 -1.26 2.27
N TRP A 120 0.18 -0.66 2.06
CA TRP A 120 1.28 -1.24 1.28
C TRP A 120 2.24 -1.99 2.19
N ALA A 121 2.12 -3.31 2.27
CA ALA A 121 2.95 -4.14 3.15
C ALA A 121 4.36 -4.35 2.59
N MET A 122 4.49 -4.48 1.26
CA MET A 122 5.77 -4.62 0.57
C MET A 122 5.73 -3.97 -0.80
N GLY A 123 6.90 -3.55 -1.29
CA GLY A 123 7.07 -3.10 -2.67
C GLY A 123 6.22 -1.89 -3.06
N ARG A 124 5.91 -0.97 -2.14
CA ARG A 124 5.11 0.24 -2.44
C ARG A 124 5.61 0.92 -3.72
N PRO A 125 4.74 1.23 -4.71
CA PRO A 125 5.18 1.85 -5.96
C PRO A 125 5.89 3.18 -5.74
N GLU A 126 6.85 3.49 -6.63
CA GLU A 126 7.53 4.77 -6.62
C GLU A 126 6.52 5.92 -6.76
N GLY A 127 6.76 7.03 -6.04
CA GLY A 127 5.89 8.20 -6.06
C GLY A 127 4.60 8.07 -5.24
N VAL A 128 4.27 6.88 -4.71
CA VAL A 128 3.16 6.71 -3.76
C VAL A 128 3.64 7.13 -2.36
N PRO A 129 3.07 8.20 -1.77
CA PRO A 129 3.60 8.78 -0.53
C PRO A 129 3.42 7.87 0.70
N GLY A 130 2.46 6.95 0.64
CA GLY A 130 2.16 6.03 1.72
C GLY A 130 0.84 5.32 1.53
N ASP A 131 0.30 4.84 2.65
CA ASP A 131 -1.01 4.22 2.71
C ASP A 131 -2.12 5.21 2.36
N LEU A 132 -3.24 4.68 1.87
CA LEU A 132 -4.42 5.48 1.50
C LEU A 132 -5.50 5.33 2.57
N SER A 133 -5.99 6.46 3.04
CA SER A 133 -7.20 6.59 3.87
C SER A 133 -8.04 7.70 3.27
N ARG A 134 -9.16 7.35 2.64
CA ARG A 134 -9.94 8.28 1.81
C ARG A 134 -11.44 8.09 2.01
N ARG A 135 -12.20 9.18 1.88
CA ARG A 135 -13.66 9.15 1.88
C ARG A 135 -14.19 9.12 0.46
N CYS A 136 -15.23 8.34 0.23
CA CYS A 136 -16.00 8.34 -1.01
C CYS A 136 -17.08 9.44 -0.94
N ALA A 137 -17.14 10.29 -1.97
CA ALA A 137 -18.12 11.37 -2.05
C ALA A 137 -19.55 10.85 -2.31
N GLY A 138 -20.55 11.52 -1.74
CA GLY A 138 -21.96 11.35 -2.13
C GLY A 138 -22.70 10.16 -1.50
N GLY A 139 -22.33 9.73 -0.29
CA GLY A 139 -23.16 8.75 0.44
C GLY A 139 -23.10 7.32 -0.10
N ARG A 140 -21.95 6.90 -0.65
CA ARG A 140 -21.80 5.63 -1.39
C ARG A 140 -21.90 4.38 -0.48
N THR A 141 -22.04 3.22 -1.10
CA THR A 141 -22.16 1.92 -0.40
C THR A 141 -20.79 1.31 -0.09
N ASN A 142 -20.75 0.24 0.72
CA ASN A 142 -19.51 -0.50 0.97
C ASN A 142 -18.91 -1.06 -0.33
N ASN A 143 -19.73 -1.73 -1.15
CA ASN A 143 -19.29 -2.30 -2.43
C ASN A 143 -18.68 -1.25 -3.38
N TYR A 144 -19.17 -0.01 -3.35
CA TYR A 144 -18.57 1.08 -4.12
C TYR A 144 -17.15 1.36 -3.62
N ALA A 145 -16.98 1.54 -2.31
CA ALA A 145 -15.67 1.79 -1.71
C ALA A 145 -14.68 0.62 -1.92
N GLU A 146 -15.17 -0.63 -1.90
CA GLU A 146 -14.35 -1.81 -2.22
C GLU A 146 -13.82 -1.79 -3.65
N LEU A 147 -14.68 -1.45 -4.63
CA LEU A 147 -14.26 -1.31 -6.03
C LEU A 147 -13.26 -0.17 -6.19
N VAL A 148 -13.49 0.98 -5.54
CA VAL A 148 -12.56 2.12 -5.60
C VAL A 148 -11.20 1.74 -5.02
N ALA A 149 -11.15 1.04 -3.88
CA ALA A 149 -9.88 0.59 -3.30
C ALA A 149 -9.07 -0.26 -4.30
N THR A 150 -9.74 -1.21 -4.97
CA THR A 150 -9.11 -2.06 -5.99
C THR A 150 -8.65 -1.25 -7.20
N ILE A 151 -9.49 -0.34 -7.70
CA ILE A 151 -9.17 0.55 -8.82
C ILE A 151 -7.95 1.41 -8.51
N ARG A 152 -7.89 2.02 -7.32
CA ARG A 152 -6.79 2.91 -6.93
C ARG A 152 -5.45 2.18 -6.85
N VAL A 153 -5.44 0.95 -6.34
CA VAL A 153 -4.22 0.13 -6.38
C VAL A 153 -3.79 -0.13 -7.83
N LEU A 154 -4.73 -0.51 -8.72
CA LEU A 154 -4.41 -0.75 -10.14
C LEU A 154 -3.92 0.52 -10.86
N GLU A 155 -4.46 1.69 -10.55
CA GLU A 155 -4.04 2.98 -11.12
C GLU A 155 -2.63 3.36 -10.67
N LEU A 156 -2.37 3.31 -9.35
CA LEU A 156 -1.08 3.70 -8.77
C LEU A 156 0.06 2.78 -9.16
N THR A 157 -0.28 1.57 -9.57
CA THR A 157 0.70 0.56 -9.94
C THR A 157 0.77 0.40 -11.47
N ALA A 158 -0.07 1.06 -12.28
CA ALA A 158 -0.33 0.71 -13.68
C ALA A 158 0.92 0.47 -14.57
N THR A 159 1.96 1.28 -14.42
CA THR A 159 3.21 1.22 -15.20
C THR A 159 4.30 0.36 -14.56
N ASP A 160 4.07 -0.12 -13.34
CA ASP A 160 5.03 -0.91 -12.59
C ASP A 160 5.07 -2.37 -13.11
N PRO A 161 6.24 -2.87 -13.55
CA PRO A 161 6.38 -4.20 -14.13
C PRO A 161 6.36 -5.33 -13.09
N ARG A 162 6.51 -5.02 -11.80
CA ARG A 162 6.57 -6.03 -10.74
C ARG A 162 5.23 -6.75 -10.57
N SER A 163 5.29 -7.96 -10.02
CA SER A 163 4.07 -8.65 -9.58
C SER A 163 3.33 -7.81 -8.55
N LEU A 164 2.01 -7.82 -8.66
CA LEU A 164 1.10 -7.20 -7.69
C LEU A 164 0.20 -8.28 -7.11
N THR A 165 0.27 -8.44 -5.79
CA THR A 165 -0.71 -9.18 -5.00
C THR A 165 -1.56 -8.20 -4.19
N MET A 166 -2.84 -8.12 -4.54
CA MET A 166 -3.84 -7.41 -3.75
C MET A 166 -4.58 -8.39 -2.84
N VAL A 167 -4.71 -8.04 -1.57
CA VAL A 167 -5.42 -8.85 -0.58
C VAL A 167 -6.69 -8.11 -0.15
N THR A 168 -7.83 -8.78 -0.19
CA THR A 168 -9.16 -8.20 0.10
C THR A 168 -10.10 -9.23 0.71
N ASP A 169 -11.12 -8.81 1.46
CA ASP A 169 -12.31 -9.62 1.76
C ASP A 169 -13.50 -9.34 0.82
N SER A 170 -13.34 -8.38 -0.10
CA SER A 170 -14.39 -8.03 -1.04
C SER A 170 -14.58 -9.14 -2.07
N LYS A 171 -15.47 -10.08 -1.73
CA LYS A 171 -15.94 -11.11 -2.66
C LYS A 171 -16.53 -10.46 -3.92
N TYR A 172 -17.17 -9.30 -3.77
CA TYR A 172 -17.73 -8.57 -4.89
C TYR A 172 -16.65 -8.11 -5.88
N SER A 173 -15.60 -7.43 -5.41
CA SER A 173 -14.50 -6.97 -6.25
C SER A 173 -13.73 -8.14 -6.86
N HIS A 174 -13.51 -9.21 -6.08
CA HIS A 174 -12.86 -10.44 -6.52
C HIS A 174 -13.62 -11.16 -7.64
N ASP A 175 -14.89 -11.49 -7.42
CA ASP A 175 -15.65 -12.33 -8.35
C ASP A 175 -16.07 -11.59 -9.63
N CYS A 176 -16.08 -10.25 -9.61
CA CYS A 176 -16.40 -9.44 -10.80
C CYS A 176 -15.51 -9.78 -12.00
N PHE A 177 -14.23 -10.10 -11.78
CA PHE A 177 -13.31 -10.50 -12.85
C PHE A 177 -13.79 -11.74 -13.61
N ASP A 178 -14.43 -12.68 -12.93
CA ASP A 178 -14.97 -13.90 -13.55
C ASP A 178 -16.34 -13.63 -14.21
N TRP A 179 -17.18 -12.83 -13.57
CA TRP A 179 -18.54 -12.55 -14.04
C TRP A 179 -18.57 -11.72 -15.32
N VAL A 180 -17.58 -10.86 -15.55
CA VAL A 180 -17.52 -9.94 -16.69
C VAL A 180 -17.62 -10.66 -18.03
N LYS A 181 -17.02 -11.85 -18.17
CA LYS A 181 -17.16 -12.67 -19.40
C LYS A 181 -18.62 -13.01 -19.67
N GLY A 182 -19.34 -13.49 -18.64
CA GLY A 182 -20.75 -13.84 -18.75
C GLY A 182 -21.65 -12.62 -18.94
N TRP A 183 -21.35 -11.48 -18.33
CA TRP A 183 -22.10 -10.24 -18.54
C TRP A 183 -21.92 -9.68 -19.94
N ARG A 184 -20.70 -9.68 -20.47
CA ARG A 184 -20.41 -9.25 -21.85
C ARG A 184 -21.22 -10.05 -22.87
N GLN A 185 -21.28 -11.38 -22.71
CA GLN A 185 -22.08 -12.26 -23.58
C GLN A 185 -23.60 -11.97 -23.52
N ARG A 186 -24.08 -11.39 -22.42
CA ARG A 186 -25.50 -11.05 -22.20
C ARG A 186 -25.79 -9.57 -22.41
N GLY A 187 -24.92 -8.86 -23.12
CA GLY A 187 -25.11 -7.42 -23.38
C GLY A 187 -25.10 -6.57 -22.11
N TRP A 188 -24.23 -6.91 -21.16
CA TRP A 188 -24.06 -6.22 -19.88
C TRP A 188 -25.30 -6.27 -18.97
N ARG A 189 -25.97 -7.43 -18.94
CA ARG A 189 -27.09 -7.72 -18.05
C ARG A 189 -26.81 -8.92 -17.16
N ASN A 190 -27.42 -8.93 -15.97
CA ASN A 190 -27.31 -10.06 -15.03
C ASN A 190 -28.16 -11.27 -15.47
N THR A 191 -28.20 -12.35 -14.66
CA THR A 191 -28.93 -13.61 -15.01
C THR A 191 -30.44 -13.43 -15.09
N ARG A 192 -30.95 -12.34 -14.52
CA ARG A 192 -32.35 -11.96 -14.51
C ARG A 192 -32.66 -10.89 -15.57
N GLY A 193 -31.70 -10.56 -16.46
CA GLY A 193 -31.86 -9.54 -17.49
C GLY A 193 -31.84 -8.11 -16.97
N GLN A 194 -31.46 -7.88 -15.72
CA GLN A 194 -31.41 -6.54 -15.11
C GLN A 194 -30.06 -5.87 -15.36
N GLU A 195 -30.05 -4.55 -15.21
CA GLU A 195 -28.82 -3.75 -15.23
C GLU A 195 -27.89 -4.16 -14.07
N ILE A 196 -26.59 -4.04 -14.31
CA ILE A 196 -25.56 -4.37 -13.34
C ILE A 196 -25.15 -3.06 -12.67
N MET A 197 -25.26 -3.01 -11.35
CA MET A 197 -24.80 -1.85 -10.58
C MET A 197 -23.29 -1.67 -10.74
N SER A 198 -22.83 -0.42 -10.78
CA SER A 198 -21.41 -0.06 -10.90
C SER A 198 -20.71 -0.66 -12.12
N ILE A 199 -21.44 -0.92 -13.22
CA ILE A 199 -20.88 -1.61 -14.39
C ILE A 199 -19.73 -0.84 -15.03
N ASP A 200 -19.79 0.50 -15.06
CA ASP A 200 -18.70 1.32 -15.60
C ASP A 200 -17.42 1.16 -14.79
N MET A 201 -17.51 1.19 -13.46
CA MET A 201 -16.38 0.95 -12.54
C MET A 201 -15.78 -0.44 -12.74
N ILE A 202 -16.62 -1.48 -12.83
CA ILE A 202 -16.14 -2.86 -12.96
C ILE A 202 -15.41 -3.05 -14.29
N ARG A 203 -15.97 -2.52 -15.37
CA ARG A 203 -15.34 -2.59 -16.69
C ARG A 203 -14.04 -1.80 -16.74
N TYR A 204 -14.00 -0.63 -16.09
CA TYR A 204 -12.77 0.14 -15.93
C TYR A 204 -11.70 -0.65 -15.15
N MET A 205 -12.05 -1.21 -13.98
CA MET A 205 -11.18 -2.06 -13.16
C MET A 205 -10.61 -3.24 -13.95
N VAL A 206 -11.45 -3.93 -14.74
CA VAL A 206 -11.02 -5.04 -15.58
C VAL A 206 -10.08 -4.59 -16.70
N ALA A 207 -10.34 -3.44 -17.32
CA ALA A 207 -9.46 -2.88 -18.33
C ALA A 207 -8.11 -2.47 -17.72
N LEU A 208 -8.10 -1.84 -16.54
CA LEU A 208 -6.86 -1.51 -15.82
C LEU A 208 -6.01 -2.74 -15.54
N ARG A 209 -6.60 -3.84 -15.07
CA ARG A 209 -5.88 -5.11 -14.85
C ARG A 209 -5.25 -5.65 -16.13
N GLN A 210 -5.91 -5.51 -17.28
CA GLN A 210 -5.37 -5.91 -18.59
C GLN A 210 -4.26 -4.98 -19.09
N LEU A 211 -4.33 -3.69 -18.75
CA LEU A 211 -3.37 -2.67 -19.18
C LEU A 211 -2.12 -2.62 -18.32
N ARG A 212 -2.18 -3.12 -17.09
CA ARG A 212 -1.04 -3.13 -16.16
C ARG A 212 0.19 -3.79 -16.80
N ALA A 213 1.37 -3.22 -16.54
CA ALA A 213 2.65 -3.74 -17.01
C ALA A 213 3.02 -5.10 -16.38
N GLY A 214 2.90 -5.22 -15.05
CA GLY A 214 3.19 -6.45 -14.31
C GLY A 214 1.99 -7.38 -14.09
N PRO A 215 2.22 -8.65 -13.69
CA PRO A 215 1.15 -9.58 -13.37
C PRO A 215 0.35 -9.13 -12.14
N THR A 216 -0.94 -9.48 -12.09
CA THR A 216 -1.86 -9.12 -10.99
C THR A 216 -2.60 -10.33 -10.45
N THR A 217 -2.45 -10.53 -9.15
CA THR A 217 -3.20 -11.48 -8.34
C THR A 217 -4.11 -10.73 -7.38
N LEU A 218 -5.38 -11.13 -7.32
CA LEU A 218 -6.32 -10.67 -6.29
C LEU A 218 -6.65 -11.87 -5.39
N ARG A 219 -6.18 -11.82 -4.15
CA ARG A 219 -6.30 -12.88 -3.14
C ARG A 219 -7.42 -12.55 -2.17
N LEU A 220 -8.43 -13.42 -2.12
CA LEU A 220 -9.57 -13.29 -1.21
C LEU A 220 -9.24 -13.91 0.16
N ILE A 221 -9.35 -13.14 1.25
CA ILE A 221 -9.36 -13.70 2.60
C ILE A 221 -10.79 -14.16 2.93
N ARG A 222 -10.94 -15.41 3.38
CA ARG A 222 -12.25 -15.97 3.72
C ARG A 222 -12.76 -15.38 5.03
N SER A 223 -14.02 -14.96 5.03
CA SER A 223 -14.74 -14.40 6.19
C SER A 223 -14.83 -15.40 7.35
N ASP A 224 -14.88 -16.70 7.05
CA ASP A 224 -14.93 -17.80 8.02
C ASP A 224 -13.62 -17.91 8.82
N ASP A 225 -12.53 -17.46 8.21
CA ASP A 225 -11.24 -17.36 8.88
C ASP A 225 -11.19 -16.11 9.77
N MET A 226 -12.12 -15.15 9.64
CA MET A 226 -12.14 -13.88 10.39
C MET A 226 -13.02 -13.95 11.65
N LEU A 227 -12.49 -13.45 12.76
CA LEU A 227 -13.18 -13.13 14.01
C LEU A 227 -13.90 -11.77 13.88
N PRO A 228 -14.88 -11.48 14.75
CA PRO A 228 -15.51 -10.17 14.82
C PRO A 228 -14.46 -9.04 14.95
N GLY A 229 -14.56 -8.02 14.10
CA GLY A 229 -13.58 -6.92 14.02
C GLY A 229 -12.33 -7.25 13.19
N GLY A 230 -12.48 -8.00 12.10
CA GLY A 230 -11.48 -8.14 11.03
C GLY A 230 -10.25 -9.01 11.34
N ARG A 231 -10.15 -9.64 12.52
CA ARG A 231 -8.98 -10.45 12.90
C ARG A 231 -9.12 -11.91 12.52
N ARG A 232 -8.23 -12.51 11.73
CA ARG A 232 -8.24 -13.95 11.45
C ARG A 232 -8.09 -14.78 12.72
N ARG A 233 -8.89 -15.83 12.88
CA ARG A 233 -8.70 -16.89 13.88
C ARG A 233 -7.39 -17.59 13.52
N ALA A 234 -6.32 -17.30 14.26
CA ALA A 234 -5.08 -18.06 14.15
C ALA A 234 -5.41 -19.54 14.34
N SER A 235 -5.23 -20.33 13.29
CA SER A 235 -5.36 -21.78 13.41
C SER A 235 -4.12 -22.28 14.12
N ARG A 236 -4.27 -22.72 15.39
CA ARG A 236 -3.17 -23.28 16.20
C ARG A 236 -2.49 -24.50 15.56
N SER A 237 -3.07 -25.04 14.50
CA SER A 237 -2.60 -26.19 13.74
C SER A 237 -2.36 -25.88 12.26
N SER A 238 -2.39 -24.61 11.84
CA SER A 238 -1.98 -24.22 10.49
C SER A 238 -0.45 -24.25 10.41
N PRO A 239 0.16 -24.90 9.41
CA PRO A 239 1.59 -24.79 9.18
C PRO A 239 2.02 -23.38 8.71
N TRP A 240 1.08 -22.43 8.57
CA TRP A 240 1.30 -21.08 8.04
C TRP A 240 1.03 -19.95 9.06
N VAL A 241 1.13 -20.22 10.37
CA VAL A 241 0.77 -19.26 11.44
C VAL A 241 1.40 -17.87 11.27
N GLU A 242 2.66 -17.80 10.80
CA GLU A 242 3.37 -16.54 10.61
C GLU A 242 2.81 -15.73 9.44
N ALA A 243 2.61 -16.34 8.27
CA ALA A 243 1.95 -15.70 7.13
C ALA A 243 0.50 -15.27 7.45
N GLU A 244 -0.21 -16.05 8.27
CA GLU A 244 -1.54 -15.66 8.77
C GLU A 244 -1.49 -14.47 9.73
N ALA A 245 -0.42 -14.35 10.53
CA ALA A 245 -0.22 -13.23 11.45
C ALA A 245 0.16 -11.94 10.71
N GLU A 246 0.95 -12.05 9.64
CA GLU A 246 1.28 -10.94 8.74
C GLU A 246 0.06 -10.47 7.94
N ASP A 247 -0.69 -11.42 7.36
CA ASP A 247 -1.97 -11.14 6.69
C ASP A 247 -2.92 -10.41 7.65
N ASN A 248 -3.01 -10.87 8.90
CA ASN A 248 -3.80 -10.21 9.93
C ASN A 248 -3.38 -8.78 10.22
N HIS A 249 -2.07 -8.54 10.26
CA HIS A 249 -1.55 -7.21 10.55
C HIS A 249 -1.83 -6.24 9.40
N GLY A 250 -1.45 -6.61 8.18
CA GLY A 250 -1.68 -5.77 6.99
C GLY A 250 -3.15 -5.49 6.77
N TYR A 251 -3.99 -6.49 6.99
CA TYR A 251 -5.43 -6.34 6.90
C TYR A 251 -6.03 -5.41 7.96
N ALA A 252 -5.62 -5.54 9.22
CA ALA A 252 -6.08 -4.66 10.30
C ALA A 252 -5.66 -3.19 10.08
N LEU A 253 -4.52 -2.96 9.42
CA LEU A 253 -4.10 -1.62 9.00
C LEU A 253 -5.02 -1.07 7.91
N ALA A 254 -5.32 -1.84 6.86
CA ALA A 254 -6.26 -1.45 5.82
C ALA A 254 -7.67 -1.16 6.39
N GLU A 255 -8.15 -1.99 7.32
CA GLU A 255 -9.43 -1.76 8.01
C GLU A 255 -9.44 -0.42 8.75
N ARG A 256 -8.40 -0.13 9.54
CA ARG A 256 -8.29 1.15 10.25
C ARG A 256 -8.31 2.32 9.29
N LEU A 257 -7.52 2.25 8.21
CA LEU A 257 -7.46 3.30 7.19
C LEU A 257 -8.82 3.56 6.54
N ALA A 258 -9.58 2.51 6.23
CA ALA A 258 -10.92 2.64 5.66
C ALA A 258 -11.92 3.26 6.65
N GLN A 259 -11.86 2.85 7.92
CA GLN A 259 -12.71 3.43 8.97
C GLN A 259 -12.39 4.90 9.22
N ASP A 260 -11.11 5.27 9.23
CA ASP A 260 -10.67 6.66 9.37
C ASP A 260 -11.08 7.49 8.15
N GLY A 261 -10.93 6.91 6.95
CA GLY A 261 -11.39 7.52 5.70
C GLY A 261 -12.90 7.77 5.70
N ALA A 262 -13.70 6.82 6.18
CA ALA A 262 -15.16 6.95 6.25
C ALA A 262 -15.62 8.08 7.20
N ARG A 263 -14.77 8.47 8.16
CA ARG A 263 -15.03 9.54 9.15
C ARG A 263 -14.55 10.93 8.71
N LEU A 264 -13.78 11.03 7.62
CA LEU A 264 -13.39 12.33 7.09
C LEU A 264 -14.63 13.17 6.72
N PRO A 265 -14.54 14.50 6.66
CA PRO A 265 -15.65 15.33 6.23
C PRO A 265 -15.93 15.16 4.72
N GLU A 266 -17.15 15.46 4.28
CA GLU A 266 -17.53 15.43 2.85
C GLU A 266 -16.66 16.37 1.98
N THR A 267 -16.14 17.45 2.55
CA THR A 267 -15.22 18.37 1.86
C THR A 267 -13.89 17.74 1.47
N ASP A 268 -13.50 16.67 2.16
CA ASP A 268 -12.26 15.93 1.93
C ASP A 268 -12.54 14.63 1.16
N ALA A 269 -13.79 14.41 0.75
CA ALA A 269 -14.18 13.24 0.00
C ALA A 269 -13.71 13.35 -1.44
N GLU A 270 -13.21 12.23 -1.94
CA GLU A 270 -12.88 12.02 -3.34
C GLU A 270 -13.87 11.05 -3.98
N GLY A 271 -13.96 11.10 -5.29
CA GLY A 271 -14.79 10.18 -6.03
C GLY A 271 -15.31 10.79 -7.32
N GLU A 272 -15.46 9.91 -8.28
CA GLU A 272 -15.94 10.18 -9.62
C GLU A 272 -17.48 10.17 -9.64
N THR A 273 -18.06 11.02 -10.50
CA THR A 273 -19.47 10.86 -10.86
C THR A 273 -19.68 9.63 -11.73
N ASP A 274 -20.93 9.26 -11.96
CA ASP A 274 -21.25 8.13 -12.83
C ASP A 274 -20.81 8.43 -14.28
N GLU A 275 -20.87 9.69 -14.73
CA GLU A 275 -20.34 10.13 -16.02
C GLU A 275 -18.81 10.07 -16.10
N ASP A 276 -18.12 10.40 -15.00
CA ASP A 276 -16.66 10.30 -14.93
C ASP A 276 -16.22 8.84 -15.03
N TRP A 277 -16.89 7.91 -14.33
CA TRP A 277 -16.63 6.47 -14.47
C TRP A 277 -16.87 5.97 -15.90
N ALA A 278 -17.94 6.41 -16.55
CA ALA A 278 -18.20 6.06 -17.94
C ALA A 278 -17.09 6.54 -18.88
N ARG A 279 -16.55 7.74 -18.65
CA ARG A 279 -15.44 8.32 -19.40
C ARG A 279 -14.13 7.56 -19.18
N LEU A 280 -13.79 7.27 -17.92
CA LEU A 280 -12.61 6.50 -17.53
C LEU A 280 -12.65 5.10 -18.15
N ARG A 281 -13.78 4.41 -18.04
CA ARG A 281 -14.03 3.13 -18.72
C ARG A 281 -13.75 3.25 -20.21
N ALA A 282 -14.41 4.19 -20.90
CA ALA A 282 -14.27 4.32 -22.34
C ALA A 282 -12.81 4.59 -22.77
N GLY A 283 -12.07 5.36 -21.97
CA GLY A 283 -10.64 5.57 -22.17
C GLY A 283 -9.81 4.30 -22.01
N ALA A 284 -10.03 3.52 -20.95
CA ALA A 284 -9.29 2.29 -20.70
C ALA A 284 -9.63 1.18 -21.69
N GLU A 285 -10.91 0.99 -22.04
CA GLU A 285 -11.33 -0.02 -23.02
C GLU A 285 -10.73 0.27 -24.40
N ARG A 286 -10.67 1.54 -24.82
CA ARG A 286 -10.00 1.92 -26.07
C ARG A 286 -8.51 1.56 -26.06
N LYS A 287 -7.78 1.81 -24.96
CA LYS A 287 -6.37 1.43 -24.83
C LYS A 287 -6.17 -0.09 -24.90
N VAL A 288 -7.09 -0.86 -24.31
CA VAL A 288 -7.08 -2.34 -24.40
C VAL A 288 -7.26 -2.79 -25.85
N GLU A 289 -8.21 -2.18 -26.57
CA GLU A 289 -8.43 -2.47 -27.98
C GLU A 289 -7.22 -2.12 -28.85
N GLU A 290 -6.59 -0.97 -28.62
CA GLU A 290 -5.36 -0.54 -29.30
C GLU A 290 -4.20 -1.54 -29.06
N ARG A 291 -3.99 -1.98 -27.81
CA ARG A 291 -2.98 -2.99 -27.46
C ARG A 291 -3.24 -4.33 -28.18
N ASN A 292 -4.46 -4.84 -28.12
CA ASN A 292 -4.84 -6.12 -28.75
C ASN A 292 -4.83 -6.05 -30.29
N GLY A 293 -5.10 -4.87 -30.87
CA GLY A 293 -5.04 -4.64 -32.31
C GLY A 293 -3.61 -4.53 -32.83
N GLY A 294 -2.70 -3.93 -32.06
CA GLY A 294 -1.27 -3.86 -32.38
C GLY A 294 -0.59 -5.23 -32.40
N GLU A 295 -0.98 -6.13 -31.49
CA GLU A 295 -0.48 -7.51 -31.42
C GLU A 295 -0.91 -8.40 -32.61
N ASN A 296 -1.94 -7.99 -33.37
CA ASN A 296 -2.50 -8.76 -34.51
C ASN A 296 -2.10 -8.22 -35.90
N SER A 297 -1.09 -7.36 -36.01
CA SER A 297 -0.63 -6.87 -37.32
C SER A 297 0.29 -7.91 -38.01
N PRO A 298 -0.07 -8.43 -39.21
CA PRO A 298 0.77 -9.37 -39.95
C PRO A 298 1.89 -8.59 -40.64
N GLY A 299 3.07 -8.53 -40.03
CA GLY A 299 4.15 -7.66 -40.52
C GLY A 299 5.56 -8.05 -40.10
N GLN A 300 5.84 -9.34 -39.90
CA GLN A 300 7.21 -9.87 -39.78
C GLN A 300 7.31 -11.24 -40.44
N ASN A 301 7.14 -11.27 -41.76
CA ASN A 301 7.60 -12.33 -42.65
C ASN A 301 7.78 -11.70 -44.03
N ALA A 302 8.83 -10.88 -44.16
CA ALA A 302 9.32 -10.44 -45.46
C ALA A 302 10.85 -10.38 -45.38
N GLU A 303 11.47 -11.08 -46.33
CA GLU A 303 12.88 -11.00 -46.72
C GLU A 303 13.90 -11.69 -45.81
N ILE A 304 13.99 -13.01 -45.97
CA ILE A 304 15.30 -13.63 -46.21
C ILE A 304 15.13 -14.43 -47.51
N ASP A 305 15.55 -13.80 -48.60
CA ASP A 305 15.86 -14.45 -49.89
C ASP A 305 17.40 -14.52 -50.02
#